data_AF-D9QQH9-F1
#
_entry.id   AF-D9QQH9-F1
#
_cell.length_a   1.000
_cell.length_b   1.000
_cell.length_c   1.000
_cell.angle_alpha   90.00
_cell.angle_beta   90.00
_cell.angle_gamma   90.00
#
_symmetry.space_group_name_H-M   'P 1'
#
loop_
_entity.id
_entity.type
_entity.pdbx_description
1 polymer ?
#
loop_
_entity_poly.entity_id
_entity_poly.type
_entity_poly.pdbx_seq_one_letter_code
_entity_poly.pdbx_strand_id
1 'polypeptide(L)' 'MKYPEPTVGAVIFNPDDEILLCKSNKWDNKYVIPGGHIELGERMEKALIREIKEEKGKLIFLSNN' A
#
# COMPACT_ATOMS: atom_id res chain seq x y z
N MET A 1 -4.61 -14.28 23.00
CA MET A 1 -5.75 -13.33 22.97
C MET A 1 -5.76 -12.73 21.57
N LYS A 2 -6.87 -12.82 20.81
CA LYS A 2 -6.95 -12.32 19.42
C LYS A 2 -7.48 -10.90 19.44
N TYR A 3 -6.75 -9.97 18.83
CA TYR A 3 -7.17 -8.58 18.68
C TYR A 3 -7.09 -8.19 17.20
N PRO A 4 -7.83 -7.15 16.77
CA PRO A 4 -7.64 -6.57 15.45
C PRO A 4 -6.21 -6.04 15.29
N GLU A 5 -5.63 -6.25 14.12
CA GLU A 5 -4.34 -5.68 13.75
C GLU A 5 -4.56 -4.39 12.95
N PRO A 6 -3.97 -3.26 13.36
CA PRO A 6 -4.12 -2.01 12.63
C PRO A 6 -3.23 -2.01 11.38
N THR A 7 -3.79 -1.52 10.28
CA THR A 7 -3.10 -1.38 8.99
C THR A 7 -3.31 0.02 8.42
N VAL A 8 -2.44 0.40 7.49
CA VAL A 8 -2.54 1.65 6.70
C VAL A 8 -2.55 1.31 5.22
N GLY A 9 -3.21 2.15 4.42
CA GLY A 9 -3.16 2.10 2.98
C GLY A 9 -3.35 3.50 2.39
N ALA A 10 -2.85 3.72 1.17
CA ALA A 10 -2.96 5.01 0.51
C ALA A 10 -3.41 4.89 -0.94
N VAL A 11 -4.40 5.72 -1.30
CA VAL A 11 -4.75 5.99 -2.69
C VAL A 11 -3.91 7.19 -3.13
N ILE A 12 -3.00 6.96 -4.07
CA ILE A 12 -2.06 7.97 -4.56
C ILE A 12 -2.31 8.17 -6.05
N PHE A 13 -2.54 9.42 -6.44
CA PHE A 13 -2.72 9.82 -7.83
C PHE A 13 -1.42 10.43 -8.37
N ASN A 14 -1.10 10.15 -9.63
CA ASN A 14 -0.12 10.94 -10.37
C ASN A 14 -0.81 12.12 -11.09
N PRO A 15 -0.05 13.02 -11.74
CA PRO A 15 -0.63 14.14 -12.49
C PRO A 15 -1.51 13.75 -13.69
N ASP A 16 -1.48 12.48 -14.11
CA ASP A 16 -2.26 11.93 -15.22
C ASP A 16 -3.55 11.24 -14.73
N ASP A 17 -3.96 11.47 -13.47
CA ASP A 17 -5.12 10.88 -12.79
C ASP A 17 -5.09 9.34 -12.67
N GLU A 18 -3.91 8.74 -12.76
CA GLU A 18 -3.73 7.29 -12.59
C GLU A 18 -3.52 6.95 -11.11
N ILE A 19 -3.99 5.76 -10.71
CA ILE A 19 -3.92 5.31 -9.31
C ILE A 19 -2.72 4.39 -9.10
N LEU A 20 -1.93 4.66 -8.08
CA LEU A 20 -0.84 3.79 -7.64
C LEU A 20 -1.39 2.52 -6.98
N LEU A 21 -0.99 1.37 -7.51
CA LEU A 21 -1.36 0.06 -7.01
C LEU A 21 -0.13 -0.82 -6.86
N CYS A 22 -0.17 -1.74 -5.90
CA CYS A 22 0.85 -2.76 -5.68
C CYS A 22 0.41 -4.07 -6.34
N LYS A 23 1.28 -4.68 -7.14
CA LYS A 23 1.06 -6.03 -7.67
C LYS A 23 1.48 -7.05 -6.62
N SER A 24 0.51 -7.74 -6.02
CA SER A 24 0.80 -8.68 -4.95
C SER A 24 0.80 -10.12 -5.45
N ASN A 25 1.97 -10.77 -5.37
CA ASN A 25 2.11 -12.21 -5.62
C ASN A 25 1.38 -13.05 -4.55
N LYS A 26 1.01 -12.46 -3.40
CA LYS A 26 0.29 -13.14 -2.31
C LYS A 26 -1.21 -13.21 -2.55
N TRP A 27 -1.76 -12.37 -3.43
CA TRP A 27 -3.19 -12.27 -3.71
C TRP A 27 -3.51 -12.67 -5.15
N ASP A 28 -2.99 -13.81 -5.61
CA ASP A 28 -3.28 -14.35 -6.94
C ASP A 28 -3.00 -13.34 -8.08
N ASN A 29 -1.89 -12.61 -7.97
CA ASN A 29 -1.47 -11.54 -8.89
C ASN A 29 -2.45 -10.37 -9.02
N LYS A 30 -3.37 -10.19 -8.07
CA LYS A 30 -4.28 -9.06 -8.05
C LYS A 30 -3.55 -7.77 -7.67
N TYR A 31 -4.12 -6.66 -8.14
CA TYR A 31 -3.72 -5.33 -7.74
C TYR A 31 -4.38 -4.96 -6.42
N VAL A 32 -3.60 -4.41 -5.51
CA VAL A 32 -4.06 -3.95 -4.19
C VAL A 32 -3.56 -2.53 -3.95
N ILE A 33 -4.24 -1.82 -3.05
CA ILE A 33 -3.77 -0.52 -2.58
C ILE A 33 -2.46 -0.74 -1.81
N PRO A 34 -1.41 0.08 -2.03
CA PRO A 34 -0.17 -0.02 -1.28
C PRO A 34 -0.38 0.30 0.20
N GLY A 35 0.29 -0.47 1.06
CA GLY A 35 0.10 -0.38 2.50
C GLY A 35 0.40 -1.68 3.24
N GLY A 36 0.26 -1.65 4.56
CA GLY A 36 0.62 -2.77 5.41
C GLY A 36 0.36 -2.53 6.89
N HIS A 37 1.01 -3.32 7.73
CA HIS A 37 0.75 -3.34 9.16
C HIS A 37 1.47 -2.20 9.88
N ILE A 38 0.83 -1.66 10.91
CA ILE A 38 1.46 -0.67 11.79
C ILE A 38 2.26 -1.41 12.86
N GLU A 39 3.52 -1.05 13.04
CA GLU A 39 4.34 -1.60 14.12
C GLU A 39 3.97 -0.99 15.48
N LEU A 40 4.22 -1.73 16.57
CA LEU A 40 3.88 -1.26 17.91
C LEU A 40 4.64 0.03 18.26
N GLY A 41 3.89 1.09 18.57
CA GLY A 41 4.46 2.41 18.88
C GLY A 41 4.78 3.26 17.64
N GLU A 42 4.54 2.75 16.44
CA GLU A 42 4.71 3.48 15.19
C GLU A 42 3.52 4.43 14.95
N ARG A 43 3.81 5.63 14.42
CA ARG A 43 2.78 6.55 13.95
C ARG A 43 2.24 6.06 12.61
N MET A 44 0.92 6.17 12.38
CA MET A 44 0.26 5.79 11.13
C MET A 44 0.96 6.38 9.89
N GLU A 45 1.35 7.65 9.94
CA GLU A 45 2.00 8.32 8.81
C GLU A 45 3.41 7.76 8.54
N LYS A 46 4.14 7.38 9.59
CA LYS A 46 5.46 6.75 9.45
C LYS A 46 5.34 5.33 8.89
N ALA A 47 4.38 4.56 9.40
CA ALA A 47 4.06 3.23 8.90
C ALA A 47 3.77 3.28 7.40
N LEU A 48 2.90 4.20 6.97
CA LEU A 48 2.53 4.34 5.56
C LEU A 48 3.73 4.67 4.67
N ILE A 49 4.58 5.62 5.08
CA ILE A 49 5.78 6.00 4.33
C ILE A 49 6.78 4.84 4.25
N ARG A 50 6.91 4.05 5.32
CA ARG A 50 7.77 2.86 5.37
C ARG A 50 7.25 1.79 4.42
N GLU A 51 5.98 1.41 4.51
CA GLU A 51 5.33 0.40 3.66
C GLU A 51 5.48 0.75 2.17
N ILE A 52 5.16 1.98 1.77
CA ILE A 52 5.34 2.43 0.37
C ILE A 52 6.80 2.29 -0.08
N LYS A 53 7.77 2.52 0.81
CA LYS A 53 9.19 2.37 0.50
C LYS A 53 9.63 0.90 0.40
N GLU A 54 9.02 -0.01 1.14
CA GLU A 54 9.30 -1.44 1.08
C GLU A 54 8.71 -2.09 -0.17
N GLU A 55 7.57 -1.57 -0.63
CA GLU A 55 6.89 -2.02 -1.85
C GLU A 55 7.52 -1.49 -3.15
N LYS A 56 8.61 -0.72 -3.06
CA LYS A 56 9.39 -0.26 -4.22
C LYS A 56 9.67 -1.40 -5.20
N GLY A 57 9.37 -1.16 -6.47
CA GLY A 57 9.53 -2.15 -7.55
C GLY A 57 8.32 -3.07 -7.76
N LYS A 58 7.28 -2.99 -6.91
CA LYS A 58 5.98 -3.67 -7.11
C LYS A 58 4.83 -2.69 -7.40
N LEU A 59 5.12 -1.41 -7.25
CA LEU A 59 4.18 -0.31 -7.45
C LEU A 59 4.08 0.03 -8.95
N ILE A 60 2.85 0.14 -9.44
CA ILE A 60 2.53 0.55 -10.80
C ILE A 60 1.37 1.56 -10.76
N PHE A 61 1.31 2.47 -11.72
CA PHE A 61 0.13 3.29 -11.94
C PHE A 61 -0.82 2.57 -12.91
N LEU A 62 -2.10 2.49 -12.56
CA LEU A 62 -3.14 2.00 -13.45
C LEU A 62 -3.95 3.16 -14.00
N SER A 63 -4.01 3.21 -15.34
CA SER A 63 -4.84 4.12 -16.12
C SER A 63 -6.22 3.51 -16.37
N ASN A 64 -7.22 4.36 -16.60
CA ASN A 64 -8.61 3.95 -16.84
C ASN A 64 -8.99 3.95 -18.34
N ASN A 65 -7.98 3.84 -19.23
CA ASN A 65 -8.14 3.85 -20.69
C ASN A 65 -8.52 2.50 -21.27
#